data_AF-A0A4V3JR87-F1
#
_entry.id   AF-A0A4V3JR87-F1
#
_cell.length_a   1.000
_cell.length_b   1.000
_cell.length_c   1.000
_cell.angle_alpha   90.00
_cell.angle_beta   90.00
_cell.angle_gamma   90.00
#
_symmetry.space_group_name_H-M   'P 1'
#
loop_
_entity.id
_entity.type
_entity.pdbx_description
1 polymer ?
#
loop_
_entity_poly.entity_id
_entity_poly.type
_entity_poly.pdbx_seq_one_letter_code
_entity_poly.pdbx_strand_id
1 'polypeptide(L)'
;MPDRIRLIFFIDFIGALVSAFMLAIVLPNFESYIGMPKHILYGLGASALSFALFSGFCYFLKPSRWRLALRTIALGNGCYCLASLVCMALFWAPLTTLGVFYFVSEKIIVITLVGIEVYHATVTQE
;
A
#
# COMPACT_ATOMS: atom_id res chain seq x y z
N MET A 1 -15.10 16.12 -7.08
CA MET A 1 -14.50 15.26 -6.04
C MET A 1 -14.41 16.07 -4.76
N PRO A 2 -15.00 15.63 -3.64
CA PRO A 2 -14.97 16.36 -2.37
C PRO A 2 -13.54 16.49 -1.80
N ASP A 3 -13.27 17.54 -1.03
CA ASP A 3 -11.92 17.77 -0.46
C ASP A 3 -11.48 16.65 0.50
N ARG A 4 -12.41 16.05 1.24
CA ARG A 4 -12.12 14.87 2.08
C ARG A 4 -11.60 13.70 1.26
N ILE A 5 -12.20 13.47 0.09
CA ILE A 5 -11.76 12.41 -0.82
C ILE A 5 -10.39 12.74 -1.41
N ARG A 6 -10.14 14.02 -1.70
CA ARG A 6 -8.81 14.49 -2.14
C ARG A 6 -7.75 14.25 -1.09
N LEU A 7 -8.06 14.47 0.18
CA LEU A 7 -7.16 14.14 1.27
C LEU A 7 -6.87 12.64 1.35
N ILE A 8 -7.87 11.76 1.14
CA ILE A 8 -7.65 10.31 1.14
C ILE A 8 -6.67 9.90 0.04
N PHE A 9 -6.87 10.34 -1.21
CA PHE A 9 -5.92 10.05 -2.29
C PHE A 9 -4.50 10.59 -2.02
N PHE A 10 -4.40 11.74 -1.34
CA PHE A 10 -3.10 12.31 -0.96
C PHE A 10 -2.41 11.48 0.13
N ILE A 11 -3.16 11.04 1.14
CA ILE A 11 -2.63 10.19 2.21
C ILE A 11 -2.18 8.85 1.64
N ASP A 12 -3.00 8.22 0.79
CA ASP A 12 -2.62 6.98 0.11
C ASP A 12 -1.38 7.18 -0.78
N PHE A 13 -1.33 8.26 -1.56
CA PHE A 13 -0.16 8.60 -2.37
C PHE A 13 1.14 8.66 -1.56
N ILE A 14 1.14 9.41 -0.45
CA ILE A 14 2.32 9.54 0.41
C ILE A 14 2.64 8.21 1.10
N GLY A 15 1.63 7.50 1.62
CA GLY A 15 1.83 6.20 2.26
C GLY A 15 2.40 5.15 1.31
N ALA A 16 1.90 5.10 0.08
CA ALA A 16 2.37 4.20 -0.96
C ALA A 16 3.78 4.59 -1.45
N LEU A 17 4.13 5.88 -1.52
CA LEU A 17 5.50 6.32 -1.78
C LEU A 17 6.47 5.91 -0.68
N VAL A 18 6.07 6.06 0.59
CA VAL A 18 6.89 5.61 1.73
C VAL A 18 7.10 4.10 1.66
N SER A 19 6.03 3.33 1.40
CA SER A 19 6.10 1.88 1.24
C SER A 19 7.03 1.49 0.08
N ALA A 20 6.86 2.13 -1.09
CA ALA A 20 7.71 1.89 -2.26
C ALA A 20 9.18 2.21 -1.97
N PHE A 21 9.46 3.34 -1.32
CA PHE A 21 10.82 3.73 -0.95
C PHE A 21 11.45 2.73 0.04
N MET A 22 10.69 2.31 1.06
CA MET A 22 11.14 1.33 2.03
C MET A 22 11.44 -0.01 1.37
N LEU A 23 10.51 -0.53 0.56
CA LEU A 23 10.61 -1.85 -0.07
C LEU A 23 11.59 -1.90 -1.25
N ALA A 24 11.73 -0.82 -2.02
CA ALA A 24 12.59 -0.81 -3.20
C ALA A 24 14.01 -0.32 -2.92
N ILE A 25 14.22 0.50 -1.87
CA ILE A 25 15.51 1.12 -1.59
C ILE A 25 16.02 0.72 -0.21
N VAL A 26 15.26 0.94 0.86
CA VAL A 26 15.78 0.77 2.22
C VAL A 26 15.98 -0.71 2.58
N LEU A 27 14.89 -1.48 2.68
CA LEU A 27 14.91 -2.87 3.13
C LEU A 27 15.84 -3.78 2.30
N PRO A 28 15.92 -3.66 0.95
CA PRO A 28 16.86 -4.42 0.15
C PRO A 28 18.33 -4.22 0.56
N ASN A 29 18.71 -3.01 0.98
CA ASN A 29 20.07 -2.73 1.46
C ASN A 29 20.35 -3.29 2.87
N PHE A 30 19.29 -3.63 3.62
CA PHE A 30 19.38 -4.25 4.95
C PHE A 30 18.85 -5.69 4.95
N GLU A 31 18.96 -6.40 3.82
CA GLU A 31 18.40 -7.76 3.63
C GLU A 31 18.78 -8.73 4.76
N SER A 32 20.01 -8.70 5.27
CA SER A 32 20.47 -9.55 6.38
C SER A 32 19.75 -9.29 7.70
N TYR A 33 19.24 -8.07 7.90
CA TYR A 33 18.48 -7.70 9.10
C TYR A 33 16.97 -7.89 8.93
N ILE A 34 16.48 -7.96 7.69
CA ILE A 34 15.04 -8.10 7.39
C ILE A 34 14.68 -9.56 7.13
N GLY A 35 15.52 -10.30 6.42
CA GLY A 35 15.29 -11.72 6.12
C GLY A 35 14.36 -11.99 4.94
N MET A 36 13.93 -10.93 4.22
CA MET A 36 13.14 -11.07 3.01
C MET A 36 14.01 -10.99 1.76
N PRO A 37 13.89 -11.94 0.80
CA PRO A 37 14.66 -11.89 -0.43
C PRO A 37 14.41 -10.60 -1.21
N LYS A 38 15.49 -9.99 -1.72
CA LYS A 38 15.44 -8.73 -2.49
C LYS A 38 14.43 -8.72 -3.65
N HIS A 39 14.33 -9.81 -4.41
CA HIS A 39 13.41 -9.88 -5.55
C HIS A 39 11.93 -9.77 -5.12
N ILE A 40 11.57 -10.28 -3.93
CA ILE A 40 10.23 -10.12 -3.36
C ILE A 40 10.02 -8.67 -2.93
N LEU A 41 11.00 -8.07 -2.24
CA LEU A 41 10.96 -6.67 -1.83
C LEU A 41 10.78 -5.73 -3.03
N TYR A 42 11.52 -5.94 -4.11
CA TYR A 42 11.36 -5.15 -5.33
C TYR A 42 9.99 -5.33 -5.99
N GLY A 43 9.44 -6.56 -6.01
CA GLY A 43 8.08 -6.80 -6.52
C GLY A 43 6.99 -6.09 -5.72
N LEU A 44 7.08 -6.14 -4.38
CA LEU A 44 6.18 -5.41 -3.49
C LEU A 44 6.36 -3.89 -3.63
N GLY A 45 7.60 -3.41 -3.71
CA GLY A 45 7.92 -1.99 -3.90
C GLY A 45 7.42 -1.44 -5.24
N ALA A 46 7.52 -2.21 -6.32
CA ALA A 46 6.98 -1.83 -7.63
C ALA A 46 5.44 -1.76 -7.62
N SER A 47 4.80 -2.65 -6.87
CA SER A 47 3.35 -2.63 -6.65
C SER A 47 2.92 -1.37 -5.89
N ALA A 48 3.60 -1.07 -4.78
CA ALA A 48 3.38 0.14 -3.99
C ALA A 48 3.62 1.42 -4.83
N LEU A 49 4.65 1.45 -5.66
CA LEU A 49 4.91 2.58 -6.55
C LEU A 49 3.78 2.76 -7.58
N SER A 50 3.24 1.66 -8.11
CA SER A 50 2.11 1.72 -9.05
C SER A 50 0.86 2.32 -8.40
N PHE A 51 0.59 1.97 -7.14
CA PHE A 51 -0.50 2.58 -6.37
C PHE A 51 -0.24 4.05 -6.07
N ALA A 52 0.99 4.41 -5.68
CA ALA A 52 1.37 5.81 -5.50
C ALA A 52 1.10 6.63 -6.77
N LEU A 53 1.53 6.15 -7.94
CA LEU A 53 1.29 6.85 -9.21
C LEU A 53 -0.21 6.98 -9.51
N PHE A 54 -0.99 5.92 -9.30
CA PHE A 54 -2.43 5.96 -9.51
C PHE A 54 -3.16 6.93 -8.58
N SER A 55 -2.82 6.92 -7.29
CA SER A 55 -3.42 7.79 -6.27
C SER A 55 -2.99 9.24 -6.44
N GLY A 56 -1.73 9.49 -6.79
CA GLY A 56 -1.22 10.80 -7.19
C GLY A 56 -1.96 11.33 -8.42
N PHE A 57 -2.14 10.52 -9.46
CA PHE A 57 -2.92 10.88 -10.64
C PHE A 57 -4.37 11.28 -10.28
N CYS A 58 -5.03 10.50 -9.42
CA CYS A 58 -6.38 10.81 -8.94
C CYS A 58 -6.43 12.10 -8.11
N TYR A 59 -5.42 12.35 -7.28
CA TYR A 59 -5.28 13.58 -6.49
C TYR A 59 -5.17 14.83 -7.38
N PHE A 60 -4.30 14.79 -8.39
CA PHE A 60 -4.04 15.95 -9.26
C PHE A 60 -5.15 16.18 -10.28
N LEU A 61 -5.68 15.13 -10.92
CA LEU A 61 -6.64 15.27 -12.02
C LEU A 61 -8.11 15.22 -11.60
N LYS A 62 -8.41 14.84 -10.36
CA LYS A 62 -9.76 14.90 -9.77
C LYS A 62 -10.82 14.24 -10.66
N PRO A 63 -10.68 12.94 -10.98
CA PRO A 63 -11.56 12.25 -11.93
C PRO A 63 -13.03 12.35 -11.50
N SER A 64 -13.93 12.48 -12.48
CA SER A 64 -15.37 12.54 -12.24
C SER A 64 -15.89 11.25 -11.56
N ARG A 65 -15.31 10.09 -11.92
CA ARG A 65 -15.60 8.76 -11.35
C ARG A 65 -14.73 8.43 -10.12
N TRP A 66 -14.53 9.39 -9.22
CA TRP A 66 -13.68 9.21 -8.03
C TRP A 66 -14.10 8.02 -7.13
N ARG A 67 -15.38 7.66 -7.07
CA ARG A 67 -15.86 6.48 -6.33
C ARG A 67 -15.31 5.17 -6.89
N LEU A 68 -15.24 5.06 -8.22
CA LEU A 68 -14.65 3.90 -8.88
C LEU A 68 -13.14 3.83 -8.61
N ALA A 69 -12.46 4.98 -8.67
CA ALA A 69 -11.03 5.07 -8.36
C ALA A 69 -10.72 4.64 -6.91
N LEU A 70 -11.52 5.04 -5.92
CA LEU A 70 -11.37 4.57 -4.54
C LEU A 70 -11.56 3.06 -4.41
N ARG A 71 -12.56 2.47 -5.09
CA ARG A 71 -12.75 1.01 -5.09
C ARG A 71 -11.57 0.27 -5.71
N THR A 72 -11.00 0.83 -6.79
CA THR A 72 -9.83 0.26 -7.44
C THR A 72 -8.63 0.24 -6.51
N ILE A 73 -8.36 1.35 -5.80
CA ILE A 73 -7.25 1.40 -4.82
C ILE A 73 -7.52 0.46 -3.65
N ALA A 74 -8.71 0.49 -3.06
CA ALA A 74 -9.06 -0.40 -1.94
C ALA A 74 -8.86 -1.88 -2.30
N LEU A 75 -9.29 -2.28 -3.49
CA LEU A 75 -9.06 -3.64 -4.01
C LEU A 75 -7.57 -3.92 -4.22
N GLY A 76 -6.84 -2.98 -4.83
CA GLY A 76 -5.39 -3.09 -5.05
C GLY A 76 -4.60 -3.24 -3.76
N ASN A 77 -4.83 -2.34 -2.80
CA ASN A 77 -4.24 -2.36 -1.46
C ASN A 77 -4.62 -3.64 -0.69
N GLY A 78 -5.87 -4.10 -0.79
CA GLY A 78 -6.30 -5.38 -0.23
C GLY A 78 -5.55 -6.58 -0.81
N CYS A 79 -5.46 -6.67 -2.14
CA CYS A 79 -4.68 -7.70 -2.84
C CYS A 79 -3.19 -7.64 -2.47
N TYR A 80 -2.62 -6.44 -2.35
CA TYR A 80 -1.25 -6.23 -1.94
C TYR A 80 -0.98 -6.68 -0.50
N CYS A 81 -1.89 -6.37 0.43
CA CYS A 81 -1.81 -6.88 1.80
C CYS A 81 -1.82 -8.40 1.83
N LEU A 82 -2.72 -9.04 1.07
CA LEU A 82 -2.77 -10.49 0.95
C LEU A 82 -1.48 -11.06 0.37
N ALA A 83 -0.98 -10.51 -0.75
CA ALA A 83 0.25 -10.95 -1.38
C ALA A 83 1.46 -10.84 -0.43
N SER A 84 1.56 -9.72 0.30
CA SER A 84 2.61 -9.50 1.30
C SER A 84 2.52 -10.49 2.46
N LEU A 85 1.33 -10.80 2.96
CA LEU A 85 1.14 -11.83 3.99
C LEU A 85 1.51 -13.23 3.49
N VAL A 86 1.16 -13.57 2.24
CA VAL A 86 1.57 -14.83 1.60
C VAL A 86 3.09 -14.90 1.50
N CYS A 87 3.77 -13.83 1.09
CA CYS A 87 5.23 -13.77 1.07
C CYS A 87 5.83 -13.98 2.46
N MET A 88 5.28 -13.35 3.50
CA MET A 88 5.73 -13.58 4.89
C MET A 88 5.60 -15.04 5.31
N ALA A 89 4.50 -15.71 4.93
CA ALA A 89 4.30 -17.12 5.26
C ALA A 89 5.25 -18.05 4.50
N LEU A 90 5.47 -17.81 3.20
CA LEU A 90 6.37 -18.61 2.36
C LEU A 90 7.84 -18.48 2.77
N PHE A 91 8.23 -17.29 3.24
CA PHE A 91 9.59 -16.98 3.65
C PHE A 91 9.70 -16.78 5.17
N TRP A 92 8.88 -17.50 5.94
CA TRP A 92 8.84 -17.36 7.40
C TRP A 92 10.17 -17.71 8.08
N ALA A 93 10.83 -18.77 7.61
CA ALA A 93 12.08 -19.25 8.21
C ALA A 93 13.24 -18.22 8.14
N PRO A 94 13.52 -17.56 7.00
CA PRO A 94 14.54 -16.51 6.94
C PRO A 94 14.09 -15.15 7.51
N LEU A 95 12.78 -14.89 7.63
CA LEU A 95 12.24 -13.60 8.08
C LEU A 95 12.61 -13.31 9.54
N THR A 96 13.24 -12.17 9.78
CA THR A 96 13.67 -11.78 11.13
C THR A 96 12.51 -11.13 11.90
N THR A 97 12.67 -11.00 13.22
CA THR A 97 11.73 -10.24 14.07
C THR A 97 11.55 -8.79 13.58
N LEU A 98 12.63 -8.15 13.11
CA LEU A 98 12.56 -6.78 12.57
C LEU A 98 11.77 -6.75 11.25
N GLY A 99 11.99 -7.73 10.37
CA GLY A 99 11.21 -7.87 9.14
C GLY A 99 9.73 -8.09 9.42
N VAL A 100 9.38 -8.99 10.35
CA VAL A 100 7.99 -9.20 10.80
C VAL A 100 7.39 -7.89 11.31
N PHE A 101 8.10 -7.17 12.17
CA PHE A 101 7.60 -5.91 12.72
C PHE A 101 7.30 -4.87 11.63
N TYR A 102 8.20 -4.71 10.65
CA TYR A 102 7.98 -3.83 9.51
C TYR A 102 6.71 -4.22 8.73
N PHE A 103 6.62 -5.49 8.28
CA PHE A 103 5.50 -5.89 7.42
C PHE A 103 4.16 -5.86 8.15
N VAL A 104 4.10 -6.28 9.41
CA VAL A 104 2.88 -6.22 10.22
C VAL A 104 2.43 -4.77 10.41
N SER A 105 3.36 -3.86 10.71
CA SER A 105 3.06 -2.43 10.86
C SER A 105 2.52 -1.84 9.55
N GLU A 106 3.16 -2.16 8.42
CA GLU A 106 2.68 -1.76 7.10
C GLU A 106 1.27 -2.31 6.83
N LYS A 107 0.99 -3.59 7.14
CA LYS A 107 -0.34 -4.18 6.92
C LYS A 107 -1.42 -3.50 7.75
N ILE A 108 -1.15 -3.19 9.02
CA ILE A 108 -2.12 -2.50 9.88
C ILE A 108 -2.50 -1.14 9.28
N ILE A 109 -1.51 -0.38 8.83
CA ILE A 109 -1.73 0.94 8.23
C ILE A 109 -2.55 0.81 6.94
N VAL A 110 -2.14 -0.07 6.02
CA VAL A 110 -2.80 -0.21 4.72
C VAL A 110 -4.20 -0.80 4.85
N ILE A 111 -4.43 -1.79 5.72
CA ILE A 111 -5.77 -2.35 5.97
C ILE A 111 -6.71 -1.28 6.56
N THR A 112 -6.20 -0.44 7.47
CA THR A 112 -6.98 0.68 8.01
C THR A 112 -7.41 1.63 6.90
N LEU A 113 -6.49 1.96 5.98
CA LEU A 113 -6.75 2.82 4.83
C LEU A 113 -7.79 2.21 3.87
N VAL A 114 -7.68 0.91 3.56
CA VAL A 114 -8.67 0.17 2.76
C VAL A 114 -10.07 0.28 3.36
N GLY A 115 -10.20 0.15 4.69
CA GLY A 115 -11.48 0.33 5.37
C GLY A 115 -12.08 1.72 5.17
N ILE A 116 -11.27 2.76 5.27
CA ILE A 116 -11.67 4.16 5.04
C ILE A 116 -12.10 4.36 3.57
N GLU A 117 -11.35 3.82 2.62
CA GLU A 117 -11.64 3.92 1.18
C GLU A 117 -12.95 3.23 0.81
N VAL A 118 -13.17 2.00 1.30
CA VAL A 118 -14.41 1.24 1.07
C VAL A 118 -15.61 1.97 1.66
N TYR A 119 -15.47 2.48 2.88
CA TYR A 119 -16.53 3.24 3.55
C TYR A 119 -16.96 4.46 2.72
N HIS A 120 -16.00 5.28 2.28
CA HIS A 120 -16.31 6.47 1.49
C HIS A 120 -16.77 6.17 0.06
N ALA A 121 -16.38 5.03 -0.51
CA ALA A 121 -16.81 4.62 -1.85
C ALA A 121 -18.21 3.99 -1.89
N THR A 122 -18.79 3.62 -0.75
CA THR A 122 -20.08 2.90 -0.66
C THR A 122 -21.14 3.67 0.11
N VAL A 123 -20.79 4.28 1.26
CA VAL A 123 -21.75 4.87 2.19
C VAL A 123 -21.97 6.37 1.94
N THR A 124 -20.95 7.12 1.49
CA THR A 124 -21.08 8.58 1.32
C THR A 124 -21.81 8.93 0.02
N GLN A 125 -23.14 9.07 0.10
CA GLN A 125 -24.00 9.54 -1.00
C GLN A 125 -24.22 11.06 -1.03
N GLU A 126 -23.74 11.80 -0.03
CA GLU A 126 -23.82 13.27 0.01
C GLU A 126 -22.87 13.98 -0.97
#